data_AF-A0A0V7ZUH5-F1
#
_entry.id   AF-A0A0V7ZUH5-F1
#
_cell.length_a   1.000
_cell.length_b   1.000
_cell.length_c   1.000
_cell.angle_alpha   90.00
_cell.angle_beta   90.00
_cell.angle_gamma   90.00
#
_symmetry.space_group_name_H-M   'P 1'
#
loop_
_entity.id
_entity.type
_entity.pdbx_description
1 polymer ?
#
loop_
_entity_poly.entity_id
_entity_poly.type
_entity_poly.pdbx_seq_one_letter_code
_entity_poly.pdbx_strand_id
1 'polypeptide(L)'
;MINQEIRIPSDIAPEVLELASRYYAEQEKSYSDSELVEAATEAGIPARFIEQAIKDIRAQHQHKIEQHRQAIKHRQMLLKISAVLLVAIALWNVWTYNSLSGAALKTEAAWAQVENQLQRRTDLIPNLVSVTQTYAQHEKELISLLVQSREAYLQAVTSSEKATAMVQVNQAIGRFRNLVSTNPQLQSSQLFVNLQYELAGTENRLAVERMRYNRSVQNYNQKIQGFPNSLIAKALGFEKQSFFRATTSHVPQITK
;
A
#
# COMPACT_ATOMS: atom_id res chain seq x y z
N MET A 1 -17.77 8.71 90.69
CA MET A 1 -16.47 9.13 90.13
C MET A 1 -16.73 9.58 88.72
N ILE A 2 -16.77 10.89 88.54
CA ILE A 2 -17.32 11.58 87.38
C ILE A 2 -16.29 11.46 86.26
N ASN A 3 -16.72 10.88 85.14
CA ASN A 3 -15.98 10.85 83.88
C ASN A 3 -15.68 12.32 83.54
N GLN A 4 -14.43 12.76 83.72
CA GLN A 4 -14.02 14.08 83.25
C GLN A 4 -14.20 14.05 81.74
N GLU A 5 -15.22 14.76 81.25
CA GLU A 5 -15.45 14.95 79.82
C GLU A 5 -14.13 15.45 79.22
N ILE A 6 -13.44 14.57 78.49
CA ILE A 6 -12.20 14.89 77.79
C ILE A 6 -12.60 15.80 76.62
N ARG A 7 -12.76 17.08 76.90
CA ARG A 7 -13.07 18.11 75.92
C ARG A 7 -11.78 18.50 75.23
N ILE A 8 -11.78 18.52 73.90
CA ILE A 8 -10.63 18.94 73.12
C ILE A 8 -10.38 20.44 73.41
N PRO A 9 -9.18 20.83 73.87
CA PRO A 9 -8.83 22.23 74.07
C PRO A 9 -9.06 23.07 72.80
N SER A 10 -9.63 24.27 72.96
CA SER A 10 -10.13 25.09 71.85
C SER A 10 -9.05 25.57 70.87
N ASP A 11 -7.79 25.53 71.29
CA ASP A 11 -6.60 25.90 70.53
C ASP A 11 -6.15 24.82 69.55
N ILE A 12 -6.33 23.54 69.87
CA ILE A 12 -5.98 22.39 69.01
C ILE A 12 -7.20 21.77 68.29
N ALA A 13 -8.42 22.16 68.69
CA ALA A 13 -9.67 21.70 68.09
C ALA A 13 -9.75 21.75 66.54
N PRO A 14 -9.28 22.82 65.84
CA PRO A 14 -9.33 22.84 64.37
C PRO A 14 -8.42 21.80 63.71
N GLU A 15 -7.21 21.61 64.25
CA GLU A 15 -6.23 20.65 63.72
C GLU A 15 -6.68 19.20 63.95
N VAL A 16 -7.26 18.92 65.12
CA VAL A 16 -7.79 17.57 65.44
C VAL A 16 -8.96 17.21 64.53
N LEU A 17 -9.86 18.17 64.24
CA LEU A 17 -11.00 17.93 63.35
C LEU A 17 -10.55 17.75 61.90
N GLU A 18 -9.59 18.55 61.41
CA GLU A 18 -9.00 18.38 60.09
C GLU A 18 -8.32 17.00 59.97
N LEU A 19 -7.49 16.64 60.95
CA LEU A 19 -6.75 15.38 60.95
C LEU A 19 -7.68 14.16 61.04
N ALA A 20 -8.67 14.19 61.94
CA ALA A 20 -9.67 13.13 62.05
C ALA A 20 -10.46 13.00 60.74
N SER A 21 -10.99 14.11 60.20
CA SER A 21 -11.73 14.06 58.94
C SER A 21 -10.89 13.52 57.77
N ARG A 22 -9.59 13.84 57.70
CA ARG A 22 -8.67 13.32 56.69
C ARG A 22 -8.40 11.82 56.84
N TYR A 23 -8.07 11.36 58.06
CA TYR A 23 -7.83 9.93 58.32
C TYR A 23 -9.06 9.07 58.05
N TYR A 24 -10.26 9.60 58.34
CA TYR A 24 -11.51 8.87 58.11
C TYR A 24 -12.06 9.02 56.69
N ALA A 25 -11.75 10.09 55.96
CA ALA A 25 -12.08 10.24 54.53
C ALA A 25 -11.20 9.36 53.61
N GLU A 26 -10.03 8.90 54.08
CA GLU A 26 -9.24 7.87 53.40
C GLU A 26 -9.86 6.46 53.53
N GLN A 27 -10.72 6.24 54.53
CA GLN A 27 -11.58 5.06 54.59
C GLN A 27 -12.87 5.33 53.80
N GLU A 28 -13.34 4.36 53.01
CA GLU A 28 -14.40 4.46 51.99
C GLU A 28 -15.82 4.86 52.48
N LYS A 29 -15.97 5.35 53.71
CA LYS A 29 -17.24 5.78 54.33
C LYS A 29 -17.42 7.30 54.19
N SER A 30 -18.16 7.75 53.18
CA SER A 30 -18.60 9.14 53.08
C SER A 30 -19.63 9.47 54.17
N TYR A 31 -19.24 10.25 55.18
CA TYR A 31 -20.19 10.80 56.16
C TYR A 31 -20.93 12.01 55.58
N SER A 32 -22.18 12.15 55.98
CA SER A 32 -22.97 13.33 55.71
C SER A 32 -22.47 14.52 56.54
N ASP A 33 -22.64 15.75 56.01
CA ASP A 33 -22.29 16.98 56.73
C ASP A 33 -22.92 17.03 58.14
N SER A 34 -24.09 16.40 58.32
CA SER A 34 -24.79 16.26 59.60
C SER A 34 -24.09 15.37 60.62
N GLU A 35 -23.52 14.23 60.21
CA GLU A 35 -22.84 13.28 61.11
C GLU A 35 -21.52 13.86 61.63
N LEU A 36 -20.83 14.64 60.80
CA LEU A 36 -19.60 15.35 61.19
C LEU A 36 -19.89 16.46 62.21
N VAL A 37 -21.00 17.17 62.04
CA VAL A 37 -21.45 18.20 62.99
C VAL A 37 -21.86 17.56 64.32
N GLU A 38 -22.58 16.43 64.29
CA GLU A 38 -23.01 15.69 65.47
C GLU A 38 -21.82 15.18 66.30
N ALA A 39 -20.86 14.48 65.65
CA ALA A 39 -19.67 13.97 66.32
C ALA A 39 -18.76 15.08 66.88
N ALA A 40 -18.64 16.20 66.16
CA ALA A 40 -17.85 17.34 66.63
C ALA A 40 -18.52 18.11 67.78
N THR A 41 -19.85 18.15 67.80
CA THR A 41 -20.64 18.75 68.90
C THR A 41 -20.50 17.91 70.18
N GLU A 42 -20.53 16.57 70.07
CA GLU A 42 -20.29 15.64 71.18
C GLU A 42 -18.87 15.78 71.76
N ALA A 43 -17.88 16.08 70.93
CA ALA A 43 -16.49 16.33 71.35
C ALA A 43 -16.22 17.72 71.94
N GLY A 44 -17.23 18.60 72.01
CA GLY A 44 -17.12 19.95 72.58
C GLY A 44 -16.37 20.96 71.70
N ILE A 45 -16.29 20.73 70.39
CA ILE A 45 -15.61 21.62 69.44
C ILE A 45 -16.50 22.84 69.10
N PRO A 46 -15.99 24.09 69.12
CA PRO A 46 -16.78 25.26 68.76
C PRO A 46 -17.28 25.26 67.30
N ALA A 47 -18.55 25.62 67.08
CA ALA A 47 -19.23 25.58 65.77
C ALA A 47 -18.50 26.27 64.61
N ARG A 48 -17.81 27.39 64.87
CA ARG A 48 -17.04 28.14 63.86
C ARG A 48 -15.93 27.33 63.20
N PHE A 49 -15.32 26.40 63.95
CA PHE A 49 -14.23 25.55 63.43
C PHE A 49 -14.80 24.38 62.62
N ILE A 50 -15.98 23.90 62.99
CA ILE A 50 -16.73 22.87 62.27
C ILE A 50 -17.11 23.40 60.87
N GLU A 51 -17.68 24.60 60.80
CA GLU A 51 -18.07 25.23 59.52
C GLU A 51 -16.89 25.47 58.57
N GLN A 52 -15.77 25.96 59.10
CA GLN A 52 -14.56 26.19 58.31
C GLN A 52 -13.96 24.86 57.80
N ALA A 53 -13.87 23.85 58.65
CA ALA A 53 -13.37 22.52 58.27
C ALA A 53 -14.24 21.87 57.18
N ILE A 54 -15.57 21.91 57.31
CA ILE A 54 -16.50 21.38 56.31
C ILE A 54 -16.34 22.12 54.97
N LYS A 55 -16.19 23.44 55.00
CA LYS A 55 -15.99 24.26 53.79
C LYS A 55 -14.70 23.89 53.05
N ASP A 56 -13.60 23.74 53.79
CA ASP A 56 -12.29 23.42 53.21
C ASP A 56 -12.26 21.97 52.66
N ILE A 57 -12.85 21.01 53.37
CA ILE A 57 -13.04 19.63 52.90
C ILE A 57 -13.87 19.61 51.61
N ARG A 58 -14.98 20.35 51.57
CA ARG A 58 -15.85 20.44 50.38
C ARG A 58 -15.09 21.02 49.19
N ALA A 59 -14.32 22.09 49.39
CA ALA A 59 -13.50 22.69 48.34
C ALA A 59 -12.43 21.73 47.81
N GLN A 60 -11.71 21.04 48.70
CA GLN A 60 -10.73 20.02 48.32
C GLN A 60 -11.36 18.84 47.57
N HIS A 61 -12.51 18.36 48.04
CA HIS A 61 -13.24 17.27 47.41
C HIS A 61 -13.78 17.67 46.03
N GLN A 62 -14.31 18.89 45.89
CA GLN A 62 -14.73 19.45 44.60
C GLN A 62 -13.57 19.55 43.63
N HIS A 63 -12.42 20.08 44.06
CA HIS A 63 -11.22 20.12 43.21
C HIS A 63 -10.76 18.72 42.80
N LYS A 64 -10.77 17.73 43.70
CA LYS A 64 -10.46 16.33 43.36
C LYS A 64 -11.45 15.75 42.35
N ILE A 65 -12.76 15.94 42.55
CA ILE A 65 -13.81 15.47 41.62
C ILE A 65 -13.62 16.12 40.24
N GLU A 66 -13.35 17.42 40.17
CA GLU A 66 -13.14 18.12 38.92
C GLU A 66 -11.89 17.63 38.20
N GLN A 67 -10.78 17.43 38.91
CA GLN A 67 -9.55 16.84 38.37
C GLN A 67 -9.79 15.43 37.84
N HIS A 68 -10.46 14.55 38.62
CA HIS A 68 -10.81 13.21 38.16
C HIS A 68 -11.75 13.23 36.95
N ARG A 69 -12.75 14.12 36.94
CA ARG A 69 -13.67 14.29 35.81
C ARG A 69 -12.93 14.78 34.57
N GLN A 70 -11.98 15.71 34.69
CA GLN A 70 -11.14 16.15 33.58
C GLN A 70 -10.25 15.02 33.07
N ALA A 71 -9.61 14.25 33.95
CA ALA A 71 -8.79 13.10 33.57
C ALA A 71 -9.61 12.02 32.81
N ILE A 72 -10.82 11.72 33.27
CA ILE A 72 -11.74 10.79 32.58
C ILE A 72 -12.12 11.33 31.19
N LYS A 73 -12.46 12.62 31.09
CA LYS A 73 -12.77 13.27 29.80
C LYS A 73 -11.57 13.20 28.84
N HIS A 74 -10.36 13.48 29.31
CA HIS A 74 -9.14 13.36 28.51
C HIS A 74 -8.87 11.92 28.06
N ARG A 75 -9.01 10.94 28.95
CA ARG A 75 -8.88 9.52 28.59
C ARG A 75 -9.90 9.10 27.52
N GLN A 76 -11.17 9.50 27.68
CA GLN A 76 -12.21 9.24 26.68
C GLN A 76 -11.91 9.93 25.35
N MET A 77 -11.37 11.15 25.37
CA MET A 77 -10.94 11.87 24.17
C MET A 77 -9.80 11.13 23.45
N LEU A 78 -8.77 10.69 24.18
CA LEU A 78 -7.65 9.92 23.63
C LEU A 78 -8.11 8.60 23.02
N LEU A 79 -9.01 7.88 23.68
CA LEU A 79 -9.59 6.63 23.15
C LEU A 79 -10.36 6.86 21.84
N LYS A 80 -11.14 7.94 21.76
CA LYS A 80 -11.84 8.32 20.52
C LYS A 80 -10.85 8.67 19.41
N ILE A 81 -9.81 9.44 19.71
CA ILE A 81 -8.75 9.79 18.74
C ILE A 81 -8.04 8.53 18.24
N SER A 82 -7.66 7.61 19.14
CA SER A 82 -7.03 6.35 18.73
C SER A 82 -7.94 5.48 17.88
N ALA A 83 -9.23 5.42 18.19
CA ALA A 83 -10.20 4.66 17.40
C ALA A 83 -10.36 5.25 15.99
N VAL A 84 -10.48 6.58 15.87
CA VAL A 84 -10.54 7.27 14.58
C VAL A 84 -9.27 7.05 13.77
N LEU A 85 -8.10 7.13 14.41
CA LEU A 85 -6.82 6.90 13.76
C LEU A 85 -6.70 5.46 13.22
N LEU A 86 -7.13 4.46 14.00
CA LEU A 86 -7.15 3.07 13.55
C LEU A 86 -8.08 2.85 12.34
N VAL A 87 -9.28 3.43 12.35
CA VAL A 87 -10.21 3.37 11.22
C VAL A 87 -9.61 4.05 9.98
N ALA A 88 -8.98 5.22 10.14
CA ALA A 88 -8.33 5.93 9.05
C ALA A 88 -7.21 5.09 8.42
N ILE A 89 -6.37 4.44 9.24
CA ILE A 89 -5.30 3.54 8.76
C ILE A 89 -5.90 2.34 8.02
N ALA A 90 -6.96 1.72 8.54
CA ALA A 90 -7.61 0.58 7.89
C ALA A 90 -8.20 0.94 6.51
N LEU A 91 -8.94 2.05 6.43
CA LEU A 91 -9.51 2.55 5.18
C LEU A 91 -8.41 2.88 4.15
N TRP A 92 -7.33 3.50 4.62
CA TRP A 92 -6.20 3.82 3.76
C TRP A 92 -5.52 2.55 3.21
N ASN A 93 -5.31 1.51 4.02
CA ASN A 93 -4.77 0.24 3.54
C ASN A 93 -5.65 -0.39 2.44
N VAL A 94 -6.97 -0.43 2.63
CA VAL A 94 -7.91 -0.96 1.63
C VAL A 94 -7.85 -0.14 0.33
N TRP A 95 -7.83 1.19 0.43
CA TRP A 95 -7.74 2.06 -0.73
C TRP A 95 -6.42 1.89 -1.50
N THR A 96 -5.30 1.85 -0.79
CA THR A 96 -3.97 1.64 -1.40
C THR A 96 -3.90 0.27 -2.06
N TYR A 97 -4.37 -0.79 -1.41
CA TYR A 97 -4.40 -2.13 -2.01
C TYR A 97 -5.19 -2.15 -3.33
N ASN A 98 -6.42 -1.63 -3.34
CA ASN A 98 -7.24 -1.59 -4.55
C ASN A 98 -6.60 -0.74 -5.66
N SER A 99 -5.95 0.38 -5.30
CA SER A 99 -5.25 1.25 -6.25
C SER A 99 -4.02 0.59 -6.87
N LEU A 100 -3.28 -0.22 -6.10
CA LEU A 100 -2.10 -0.97 -6.55
C LEU A 100 -2.52 -2.19 -7.39
N SER A 101 -3.45 -3.00 -6.91
CA SER A 101 -4.01 -4.14 -7.65
C SER A 101 -4.61 -3.70 -8.97
N GLY A 102 -5.38 -2.61 -8.99
CA GLY A 102 -5.92 -2.06 -10.24
C GLY A 102 -4.84 -1.57 -11.21
N ALA A 103 -3.69 -1.08 -10.72
CA ALA A 103 -2.57 -0.71 -11.57
C ALA A 103 -1.79 -1.94 -12.08
N ALA A 104 -1.68 -3.00 -11.28
CA ALA A 104 -1.09 -4.26 -11.68
C ALA A 104 -1.91 -4.91 -12.81
N LEU A 105 -3.23 -5.04 -12.65
CA LEU A 105 -4.13 -5.57 -13.68
C LEU A 105 -4.07 -4.76 -14.99
N LYS A 106 -3.98 -3.43 -14.90
CA LYS A 106 -3.80 -2.57 -16.10
C LYS A 106 -2.48 -2.83 -16.82
N THR A 107 -1.44 -3.20 -16.07
CA THR A 107 -0.13 -3.50 -16.64
C THR A 107 -0.13 -4.88 -17.30
N GLU A 108 -0.77 -5.85 -16.67
CA GLU A 108 -1.00 -7.19 -17.22
C GLU A 108 -1.87 -7.15 -18.49
N ALA A 109 -2.97 -6.38 -18.48
CA ALA A 109 -3.80 -6.20 -19.67
C ALA A 109 -3.03 -5.57 -20.83
N ALA A 110 -2.16 -4.59 -20.55
CA ALA A 110 -1.29 -4.00 -21.57
C ALA A 110 -0.23 -4.99 -22.09
N TRP A 111 0.28 -5.86 -21.22
CA TRP A 111 1.19 -6.94 -21.62
C TRP A 111 0.51 -7.92 -22.57
N ALA A 112 -0.73 -8.33 -22.27
CA ALA A 112 -1.50 -9.23 -23.14
C ALA A 112 -1.68 -8.65 -24.56
N GLN A 113 -1.81 -7.32 -24.69
CA GLN A 113 -1.87 -6.68 -26.01
C GLN A 113 -0.53 -6.77 -26.78
N VAL A 114 0.60 -6.60 -26.08
CA VAL A 114 1.93 -6.81 -26.67
C VAL A 114 2.05 -8.25 -27.13
N GLU A 115 1.70 -9.22 -26.28
CA GLU A 115 1.75 -10.64 -26.57
C GLU A 115 0.90 -11.03 -27.79
N ASN A 116 -0.29 -10.46 -27.94
CA ASN A 116 -1.13 -10.66 -29.13
C ASN A 116 -0.42 -10.24 -30.43
N GLN A 117 0.32 -9.13 -30.42
CA GLN A 117 1.07 -8.70 -31.61
C GLN A 117 2.30 -9.58 -31.85
N LEU A 118 2.96 -10.05 -30.78
CA LEU A 118 4.06 -11.01 -30.87
C LEU A 118 3.61 -12.36 -31.45
N GLN A 119 2.46 -12.85 -30.99
CA GLN A 119 1.82 -14.06 -31.52
C GLN A 119 1.49 -13.88 -33.01
N ARG A 120 0.80 -12.79 -33.37
CA ARG A 120 0.46 -12.49 -34.77
C ARG A 120 1.68 -12.48 -35.68
N ARG A 121 2.79 -11.88 -35.23
CA ARG A 121 4.05 -11.89 -36.00
C ARG A 121 4.58 -13.30 -36.22
N THR A 122 4.50 -14.15 -35.19
CA THR A 122 4.93 -15.55 -35.24
C THR A 122 4.01 -16.38 -36.15
N ASP A 123 2.71 -16.08 -36.16
CA ASP A 123 1.72 -16.73 -37.02
C ASP A 123 1.91 -16.44 -38.51
N LEU A 124 2.68 -15.39 -38.86
CA LEU A 124 3.06 -15.10 -40.26
C LEU A 124 4.25 -15.95 -40.75
N ILE A 125 5.00 -16.61 -39.85
CA ILE A 125 6.19 -17.38 -40.22
C ILE A 125 5.88 -18.51 -41.22
N PRO A 126 4.81 -19.30 -41.09
CA PRO A 126 4.45 -20.32 -42.09
C PRO A 126 4.28 -19.73 -43.50
N ASN A 127 3.72 -18.52 -43.61
CA ASN A 127 3.59 -17.84 -44.90
C ASN A 127 4.95 -17.40 -45.45
N LEU A 128 5.87 -16.94 -44.59
CA LEU A 128 7.26 -16.64 -44.99
C LEU A 128 7.99 -17.90 -45.47
N VAL A 129 7.78 -19.04 -44.82
CA VAL A 129 8.33 -20.33 -45.23
C VAL A 129 7.77 -20.72 -46.60
N SER A 130 6.46 -20.65 -46.81
CA SER A 130 5.81 -20.96 -48.10
C SER A 130 6.33 -20.10 -49.26
N VAL A 131 6.48 -18.79 -49.02
CA VAL A 131 7.02 -17.86 -50.03
C VAL A 131 8.49 -18.16 -50.31
N THR A 132 9.30 -18.43 -49.29
CA THR A 132 10.71 -18.82 -49.46
C THR A 132 10.83 -20.14 -50.23
N GLN A 133 9.98 -21.13 -49.92
CA GLN A 133 9.92 -22.40 -50.66
C GLN A 133 9.44 -22.24 -52.10
N THR A 134 8.67 -21.20 -52.42
CA THR A 134 8.21 -20.98 -53.80
C THR A 134 9.29 -20.32 -54.65
N TYR A 135 9.95 -19.29 -54.12
CA TYR A 135 10.85 -18.42 -54.91
C TYR A 135 12.34 -18.60 -54.63
N ALA A 136 12.71 -19.28 -53.54
CA ALA A 136 14.10 -19.43 -53.09
C ALA A 136 14.33 -20.83 -52.48
N GLN A 137 13.99 -21.88 -53.23
CA GLN A 137 14.02 -23.28 -52.76
C GLN A 137 15.37 -23.75 -52.21
N HIS A 138 16.47 -23.14 -52.66
CA HIS A 138 17.83 -23.47 -52.23
C HIS A 138 18.19 -22.89 -50.85
N GLU A 139 17.38 -21.96 -50.32
CA GLU A 139 17.59 -21.31 -49.01
C GLU A 139 17.11 -22.18 -47.83
N LYS A 140 17.65 -23.41 -47.75
CA LYS A 140 17.26 -24.38 -46.73
C LYS A 140 17.56 -23.91 -45.31
N GLU A 141 18.68 -23.21 -45.12
CA GLU A 141 19.07 -22.66 -43.82
C GLU A 141 18.07 -21.63 -43.32
N LEU A 142 17.60 -20.73 -44.20
CA LEU A 142 16.60 -19.73 -43.83
C LEU A 142 15.26 -20.37 -43.48
N ILE A 143 14.81 -21.34 -44.28
CA ILE A 143 13.57 -22.09 -43.98
C ILE A 143 13.67 -22.76 -42.62
N SER A 144 14.79 -23.42 -42.33
CA SER A 144 15.03 -24.07 -41.04
C SER A 144 15.03 -23.07 -39.88
N LEU A 145 15.72 -21.92 -40.06
CA LEU A 145 15.75 -20.87 -39.06
C LEU A 145 14.36 -20.29 -38.77
N LEU A 146 13.54 -20.07 -39.81
CA LEU A 146 12.16 -19.61 -39.65
C LEU A 146 11.34 -20.61 -38.83
N VAL A 147 11.37 -21.90 -39.19
CA VAL A 147 10.65 -22.96 -38.47
C VAL A 147 11.12 -23.06 -37.01
N GLN A 148 12.43 -23.13 -36.77
CA GLN A 148 13.00 -23.23 -35.43
C GLN A 148 12.64 -22.01 -34.57
N SER A 149 12.72 -20.80 -35.13
CA SER A 149 12.36 -19.59 -34.39
C SER A 149 10.89 -19.56 -33.97
N ARG A 150 10.00 -20.11 -34.81
CA ARG A 150 8.57 -20.28 -34.48
C ARG A 150 8.38 -21.29 -33.36
N GLU A 151 9.02 -22.45 -33.47
CA GLU A 151 8.94 -23.50 -32.45
C GLU A 151 9.45 -23.01 -31.09
N ALA A 152 10.60 -22.32 -31.07
CA ALA A 152 11.14 -21.71 -29.86
C ALA A 152 10.17 -20.73 -29.21
N TYR A 153 9.43 -19.94 -30.01
CA TYR A 153 8.41 -19.03 -29.48
C TYR A 153 7.18 -19.78 -28.93
N LEU A 154 6.73 -20.83 -29.61
CA LEU A 154 5.57 -21.63 -29.17
C LEU A 154 5.86 -22.46 -27.92
N GLN A 155 7.12 -22.87 -27.71
CA GLN A 155 7.57 -23.59 -26.52
C GLN A 155 7.77 -22.68 -25.31
N ALA A 156 7.92 -21.36 -25.50
CA ALA A 156 8.07 -20.41 -24.42
C ALA A 156 6.75 -20.23 -23.65
N VAL A 157 6.79 -20.45 -22.33
CA VAL A 157 5.61 -20.40 -21.46
C VAL A 157 5.52 -19.05 -20.77
N THR A 158 6.65 -18.55 -20.25
CA THR A 158 6.66 -17.30 -19.48
C THR A 158 6.79 -16.07 -20.38
N SER A 159 6.29 -14.93 -19.92
CA SER A 159 6.45 -13.63 -20.60
C SER A 159 7.90 -13.29 -20.92
N SER A 160 8.82 -13.65 -20.01
CA SER A 160 10.26 -13.45 -20.20
C SER A 160 10.83 -14.38 -21.27
N GLU A 161 10.45 -15.66 -21.28
CA GLU A 161 10.85 -16.61 -22.31
C GLU A 161 10.34 -16.18 -23.69
N LYS A 162 9.08 -15.75 -23.79
CA LYS A 162 8.49 -15.28 -25.05
C LYS A 162 9.20 -14.05 -25.59
N ALA A 163 9.56 -13.11 -24.72
CA ALA A 163 10.36 -11.95 -25.10
C ALA A 163 11.74 -12.33 -25.63
N THR A 164 12.39 -13.33 -25.01
CA THR A 164 13.68 -13.87 -25.47
C THR A 164 13.55 -14.62 -26.80
N ALA A 165 12.57 -15.52 -26.95
CA ALA A 165 12.33 -16.26 -28.17
C ALA A 165 11.98 -15.33 -29.36
N MET A 166 11.30 -14.22 -29.09
CA MET A 166 11.02 -13.19 -30.10
C MET A 166 12.29 -12.56 -30.69
N VAL A 167 13.42 -12.56 -29.98
CA VAL A 167 14.70 -12.12 -30.56
C VAL A 167 15.09 -13.01 -31.75
N GLN A 168 14.91 -14.32 -31.62
CA GLN A 168 15.20 -15.27 -32.70
C GLN A 168 14.25 -15.09 -33.88
N VAL A 169 12.95 -14.88 -33.62
CA VAL A 169 11.96 -14.57 -34.67
C VAL A 169 12.35 -13.30 -35.43
N ASN A 170 12.78 -12.25 -34.72
CA ASN A 170 13.23 -11.00 -35.34
C ASN A 170 14.47 -11.20 -36.21
N GLN A 171 15.42 -12.01 -35.76
CA GLN A 171 16.61 -12.35 -36.53
C GLN A 171 16.25 -13.12 -37.79
N ALA A 172 15.36 -14.13 -37.70
CA ALA A 172 14.90 -14.91 -38.84
C ALA A 172 14.21 -14.04 -39.89
N ILE A 173 13.29 -13.16 -39.47
CA ILE A 173 12.63 -12.19 -40.35
C ILE A 173 13.64 -11.22 -40.96
N GLY A 174 14.65 -10.79 -40.19
CA GLY A 174 15.74 -9.94 -40.70
C GLY A 174 16.51 -10.63 -41.83
N ARG A 175 16.87 -11.91 -41.67
CA ARG A 175 17.52 -12.70 -42.73
C ARG A 175 16.62 -12.87 -43.96
N PHE A 176 15.32 -13.11 -43.76
CA PHE A 176 14.36 -13.16 -44.87
C PHE A 176 14.30 -11.85 -45.66
N ARG A 177 14.33 -10.68 -45.01
CA ARG A 177 14.39 -9.39 -45.72
C ARG A 177 15.67 -9.22 -46.55
N ASN A 178 16.80 -9.73 -46.07
CA ASN A 178 18.06 -9.72 -46.83
C ASN A 178 18.00 -10.65 -48.05
N LEU A 179 17.32 -11.79 -47.94
CA LEU A 179 17.09 -12.66 -49.08
C LEU A 179 16.27 -11.95 -50.16
N VAL A 180 15.22 -11.24 -49.76
CA VAL A 180 14.40 -10.44 -50.68
C VAL A 180 15.23 -9.41 -51.42
N SER A 181 16.17 -8.71 -50.75
CA SER A 181 16.97 -7.68 -51.43
C SER A 181 17.84 -8.24 -52.56
N THR A 182 18.15 -9.54 -52.54
CA THR A 182 18.98 -10.21 -53.55
C THR A 182 18.16 -10.98 -54.60
N ASN A 183 16.82 -11.08 -54.45
CA ASN A 183 15.95 -11.86 -55.32
C ASN A 183 14.84 -10.98 -55.95
N PRO A 184 15.05 -10.41 -57.15
CA PRO A 184 14.08 -9.52 -57.80
C PRO A 184 12.71 -10.16 -58.07
N GLN A 185 12.67 -11.45 -58.43
CA GLN A 185 11.40 -12.16 -58.65
C GLN A 185 10.55 -12.21 -57.38
N LEU A 186 11.18 -12.38 -56.22
CA LEU A 186 10.52 -12.40 -54.93
C LEU A 186 9.97 -11.01 -54.56
N GLN A 187 10.72 -9.94 -54.88
CA GLN A 187 10.29 -8.56 -54.65
C GLN A 187 9.01 -8.22 -55.41
N SER A 188 8.87 -8.71 -56.64
CA SER A 188 7.68 -8.47 -57.47
C SER A 188 6.48 -9.37 -57.15
N SER A 189 6.64 -10.36 -56.26
CA SER A 189 5.54 -11.28 -55.94
C SER A 189 4.47 -10.60 -55.10
N GLN A 190 3.22 -10.65 -55.55
CA GLN A 190 2.09 -10.09 -54.81
C GLN A 190 1.94 -10.73 -53.42
N LEU A 191 2.25 -12.02 -53.28
CA LEU A 191 2.22 -12.73 -51.99
C LEU A 191 3.23 -12.12 -51.01
N PHE A 192 4.44 -11.80 -51.49
CA PHE A 192 5.47 -11.15 -50.69
C PHE A 192 5.08 -9.72 -50.30
N VAL A 193 4.59 -8.93 -51.26
CA VAL A 193 4.13 -7.56 -51.02
C VAL A 193 3.05 -7.54 -49.92
N ASN A 194 2.07 -8.44 -49.99
CA ASN A 194 1.03 -8.57 -48.97
C ASN A 194 1.61 -8.95 -47.60
N LEU A 195 2.54 -9.91 -47.53
CA LEU A 195 3.18 -10.29 -46.26
C LEU A 195 4.00 -9.17 -45.64
N GLN A 196 4.69 -8.35 -46.45
CA GLN A 196 5.40 -7.19 -45.96
C GLN A 196 4.46 -6.17 -45.35
N TYR A 197 3.29 -5.94 -45.96
CA TYR A 197 2.26 -5.07 -45.38
C TYR A 197 1.74 -5.61 -44.04
N GLU A 198 1.51 -6.92 -43.92
CA GLU A 198 1.08 -7.54 -42.66
C GLU A 198 2.15 -7.46 -41.57
N LEU A 199 3.42 -7.72 -41.91
CA LEU A 199 4.55 -7.61 -40.99
C LEU A 199 4.76 -6.16 -40.54
N ALA A 200 4.73 -5.20 -41.47
CA ALA A 200 4.86 -3.78 -41.15
C ALA A 200 3.68 -3.29 -40.29
N GLY A 201 2.46 -3.70 -40.61
CA GLY A 201 1.27 -3.41 -39.81
C GLY A 201 1.37 -3.98 -38.39
N THR A 202 1.90 -5.20 -38.26
CA THR A 202 2.12 -5.84 -36.94
C THR A 202 3.22 -5.12 -36.16
N GLU A 203 4.32 -4.71 -36.78
CA GLU A 203 5.39 -3.93 -36.14
C GLU A 203 4.88 -2.58 -35.64
N ASN A 204 4.11 -1.86 -36.46
CA ASN A 204 3.56 -0.56 -36.08
C ASN A 204 2.64 -0.68 -34.87
N ARG A 205 1.78 -1.69 -34.83
CA ARG A 205 0.91 -1.98 -33.66
C ARG A 205 1.74 -2.38 -32.45
N LEU A 206 2.72 -3.25 -32.63
CA LEU A 206 3.63 -3.68 -31.55
C LEU A 206 4.38 -2.50 -30.93
N ALA A 207 4.84 -1.54 -31.74
CA ALA A 207 5.49 -0.33 -31.25
C ALA A 207 4.56 0.50 -30.34
N VAL A 208 3.31 0.66 -30.75
CA VAL A 208 2.28 1.36 -29.95
C VAL A 208 1.98 0.60 -28.67
N GLU A 209 1.77 -0.71 -28.72
CA GLU A 209 1.46 -1.51 -27.53
C GLU A 209 2.64 -1.58 -26.55
N ARG A 210 3.89 -1.63 -27.03
CA ARG A 210 5.09 -1.52 -26.19
C ARG A 210 5.13 -0.17 -25.46
N MET A 211 4.81 0.92 -26.14
CA MET A 211 4.73 2.24 -25.50
C MET A 211 3.64 2.27 -24.43
N ARG A 212 2.44 1.73 -24.71
CA ARG A 212 1.33 1.66 -23.75
C ARG A 212 1.69 0.81 -22.53
N TYR A 213 2.28 -0.36 -22.75
CA TYR A 213 2.79 -1.23 -21.69
C TYR A 213 3.81 -0.50 -20.82
N ASN A 214 4.84 0.10 -21.43
CA ASN A 214 5.87 0.83 -20.69
C ASN A 214 5.30 1.99 -19.88
N ARG A 215 4.31 2.72 -20.40
CA ARG A 215 3.61 3.76 -19.64
C ARG A 215 2.82 3.18 -18.47
N SER A 216 2.19 2.02 -18.65
CA SER A 216 1.47 1.30 -17.58
C SER A 216 2.44 0.86 -16.47
N VAL A 217 3.56 0.24 -16.85
CA VAL A 217 4.67 -0.14 -15.96
C VAL A 217 5.21 1.07 -15.22
N GLN A 218 5.42 2.20 -15.90
CA GLN A 218 5.88 3.44 -15.27
C GLN A 218 4.91 3.89 -14.16
N ASN A 219 3.62 3.98 -14.48
CA ASN A 219 2.59 4.41 -13.53
C ASN A 219 2.50 3.44 -12.34
N TYR A 220 2.52 2.13 -12.60
CA TYR A 220 2.54 1.10 -11.56
C TYR A 220 3.79 1.22 -10.68
N ASN A 221 4.97 1.29 -11.29
CA ASN A 221 6.25 1.41 -10.59
C ASN A 221 6.38 2.70 -9.79
N GLN A 222 5.78 3.80 -10.25
CA GLN A 222 5.70 5.05 -9.52
C GLN A 222 4.79 4.92 -8.29
N LYS A 223 3.63 4.28 -8.43
CA LYS A 223 2.68 4.08 -7.31
C LYS A 223 3.28 3.23 -6.18
N ILE A 224 4.01 2.16 -6.50
CA ILE A 224 4.66 1.30 -5.50
C ILE A 224 5.90 1.95 -4.87
N GLN A 225 6.56 2.88 -5.56
CA GLN A 225 7.72 3.59 -5.01
C GLN A 225 7.35 4.87 -4.24
N GLY A 226 6.19 5.46 -4.53
CA GLY A 226 5.72 6.67 -3.90
C GLY A 226 5.40 6.48 -2.43
N PHE A 227 5.88 7.40 -1.58
CA PHE A 227 5.40 7.50 -0.21
C PHE A 227 3.96 8.08 -0.23
N PRO A 228 3.03 7.54 0.57
CA PRO A 228 3.23 6.51 1.60
C PRO A 228 2.97 5.06 1.15
N ASN A 229 2.56 4.83 -0.09
CA ASN A 229 2.25 3.51 -0.63
C ASN A 229 3.42 2.51 -0.56
N SER A 230 4.67 2.97 -0.64
CA SER A 230 5.86 2.14 -0.62
C SER A 230 6.06 1.31 0.66
N LEU A 231 5.51 1.76 1.79
CA LEU A 231 5.52 1.02 3.06
C LEU A 231 4.63 -0.21 2.98
N ILE A 232 3.44 -0.04 2.39
CA ILE A 232 2.41 -1.08 2.28
C ILE A 232 2.73 -2.01 1.10
N ALA A 233 3.22 -1.46 -0.02
CA ALA A 233 3.51 -2.21 -1.24
C ALA A 233 4.49 -3.37 -0.98
N LYS A 234 5.57 -3.11 -0.22
CA LYS A 234 6.52 -4.17 0.16
C LYS A 234 5.91 -5.21 1.09
N ALA A 235 5.11 -4.77 2.07
CA ALA A 235 4.48 -5.66 3.04
C ALA A 235 3.43 -6.58 2.38
N LEU A 236 2.76 -6.11 1.32
CA LEU A 236 1.74 -6.87 0.58
C LEU A 236 2.28 -7.59 -0.67
N GLY A 237 3.60 -7.61 -0.89
CA GLY A 237 4.24 -8.37 -1.98
C GLY A 237 4.12 -7.73 -3.37
N PHE A 238 3.82 -6.42 -3.47
CA PHE A 238 3.83 -5.72 -4.76
C PHE A 238 5.27 -5.41 -5.20
N GLU A 239 5.74 -6.13 -6.20
CA GLU A 239 7.08 -5.95 -6.78
C GLU A 239 7.07 -5.04 -8.01
N LYS A 240 8.23 -4.45 -8.33
CA LYS A 240 8.41 -3.64 -9.54
C LYS A 240 8.32 -4.51 -10.78
N GLN A 241 7.63 -4.03 -11.80
CA GLN A 241 7.63 -4.66 -13.11
C GLN A 241 8.72 -4.10 -14.01
N SER A 242 9.26 -4.94 -14.89
CA SER A 242 10.29 -4.55 -15.85
C SER A 242 9.68 -3.86 -17.06
N PHE A 243 10.35 -2.82 -17.57
CA PHE A 243 9.97 -2.21 -18.84
C PHE A 243 10.28 -3.16 -20.00
N PHE A 244 9.46 -3.11 -21.05
CA PHE A 244 9.80 -3.69 -22.33
C PHE A 244 10.91 -2.86 -22.97
N ARG A 245 12.12 -3.42 -23.05
CA ARG A 245 13.29 -2.80 -23.67
C ARG A 245 13.60 -3.46 -25.00
N ALA A 246 14.11 -2.68 -25.95
CA ALA A 246 14.80 -3.26 -27.09
C ALA A 246 16.09 -3.94 -26.58
N THR A 247 16.39 -5.12 -27.10
CA THR A 247 17.55 -5.97 -26.71
C THR A 247 18.91 -5.26 -26.86
N THR A 248 18.96 -4.07 -27.45
CA THR A 248 20.19 -3.32 -27.76
C THR A 248 20.18 -1.89 -27.23
N SER A 249 19.76 -1.68 -25.99
CA SER A 249 19.93 -0.36 -25.36
C SER A 249 20.67 -0.50 -24.04
N HIS A 250 21.95 -0.15 -24.08
CA HIS A 250 22.73 0.20 -22.89
C HIS A 250 22.02 1.40 -22.25
N VAL A 251 21.08 1.13 -21.34
CA VAL A 251 20.36 2.19 -20.64
C VAL A 251 21.38 2.85 -19.70
N PRO A 252 21.75 4.12 -19.90
CA PRO A 252 22.63 4.80 -18.96
C PRO A 252 21.97 4.73 -17.58
N GLN A 253 22.70 4.18 -16.61
CA GLN A 253 22.24 4.23 -15.23
C GLN A 253 22.27 5.69 -14.81
N ILE A 254 21.09 6.29 -14.62
CA ILE A 254 20.99 7.60 -13.97
C ILE A 254 21.36 7.34 -12.51
N THR A 255 22.64 7.50 -12.17
CA THR A 255 23.12 7.50 -10.79
C THR A 255 22.35 8.56 -10.01
N LYS A 256 21.74 8.13 -8.90
CA LYS A 256 21.10 9.01 -7.93
C LYS A 256 22.12 9.80 -7.14
#